data_AF-A0A2G9M7F2-F1
#
_entry.id   AF-A0A2G9M7F2-F1
#
_cell.length_a   1.000
_cell.length_b   1.000
_cell.length_c   1.000
_cell.angle_alpha   90.00
_cell.angle_beta   90.00
_cell.angle_gamma   90.00
#
_symmetry.space_group_name_H-M   'P 1'
#
loop_
_entity.id
_entity.type
_entity.pdbx_description
1 polymer ?
#
loop_
_entity_poly.entity_id
_entity_poly.type
_entity_poly.pdbx_seq_one_letter_code
_entity_poly.pdbx_strand_id
1 'polypeptide(L)' 'MIYNYCYSDVLLKLLDKLKKKDRNQYDILCKKRDEVLENPHRFKNLRHSLSGRKRVHIDSNFVLVFKR' A
#
# COMPACT_ATOMS: atom_id res chain seq x y z
N MET A 1 5.06 16.76 6.58
CA MET A 1 4.88 16.84 5.11
C MET A 1 3.62 16.09 4.78
N ILE A 2 2.67 16.73 4.09
CA ILE A 2 1.43 16.08 3.65
C ILE A 2 1.73 15.46 2.28
N TYR A 3 1.92 14.15 2.23
CA TYR A 3 2.06 13.43 0.97
C TYR A 3 0.66 13.20 0.37
N ASN A 4 0.53 13.37 -0.95
CA ASN A 4 -0.66 12.93 -1.69
C ASN A 4 -0.41 11.53 -2.27
N TYR A 5 -1.48 10.76 -2.47
CA TYR A 5 -1.40 9.45 -3.11
C TYR A 5 -2.19 9.43 -4.42
N CYS A 6 -1.72 8.62 -5.34
CA CYS A 6 -2.46 8.23 -6.53
C CYS A 6 -2.39 6.71 -6.67
N TYR A 7 -3.53 6.09 -6.96
CA TYR A 7 -3.62 4.66 -7.21
C TYR A 7 -3.70 4.40 -8.72
N SER A 8 -3.16 3.28 -9.16
CA SER A 8 -3.42 2.81 -10.53
C SER A 8 -4.87 2.34 -10.67
N ASP A 9 -5.42 2.42 -11.88
CA ASP A 9 -6.79 1.95 -12.15
C ASP A 9 -7.01 0.48 -11.77
N VAL A 10 -5.98 -0.34 -11.94
CA VAL A 10 -5.99 -1.74 -11.56
C VAL A 10 -6.14 -1.89 -10.04
N LEU A 11 -5.41 -1.08 -9.26
CA LEU A 11 -5.48 -1.12 -7.81
C LEU A 11 -6.84 -0.62 -7.31
N LEU A 12 -7.40 0.44 -7.90
CA LEU A 12 -8.73 0.93 -7.56
C LEU A 12 -9.81 -0.16 -7.75
N LYS A 13 -9.80 -0.84 -8.90
CA LYS A 13 -10.73 -1.96 -9.16
C LYS A 13 -10.56 -3.11 -8.16
N LEU A 14 -9.32 -3.40 -7.74
CA LEU A 14 -9.06 -4.41 -6.72
C LEU A 14 -9.57 -3.97 -5.34
N LEU A 15 -9.38 -2.70 -4.98
CA LEU A 15 -9.86 -2.13 -3.72
C LEU A 15 -11.38 -2.13 -3.63
N ASP A 16 -12.09 -1.81 -4.72
CA ASP A 16 -13.56 -1.87 -4.75
C ASP A 16 -14.09 -3.28 -4.54
N LYS A 17 -13.43 -4.28 -5.14
CA LYS A 17 -13.76 -5.69 -4.92
C LYS A 17 -13.42 -6.13 -3.51
N LEU A 18 -12.26 -5.73 -2.99
CA LEU A 18 -11.81 -6.06 -1.64
C LEU A 18 -12.75 -5.49 -0.59
N LYS A 19 -13.15 -4.21 -0.71
CA LYS A 19 -14.08 -3.55 0.20
C LYS A 19 -15.40 -4.30 0.35
N LYS A 20 -15.90 -4.92 -0.74
CA LYS A 20 -17.14 -5.69 -0.74
C LYS A 20 -16.96 -7.11 -0.20
N LYS A 21 -15.82 -7.74 -0.48
CA LYS A 21 -15.54 -9.13 -0.11
C LYS A 21 -15.02 -9.28 1.32
N ASP A 22 -14.10 -8.43 1.71
CA ASP A 22 -13.42 -8.44 3.00
C ASP A 22 -13.11 -7.00 3.46
N ARG A 23 -14.02 -6.48 4.28
CA ARG A 23 -13.92 -5.12 4.81
C ARG A 23 -12.75 -4.96 5.79
N ASN A 24 -12.43 -6.00 6.57
CA ASN A 24 -11.34 -5.94 7.54
C ASN A 24 -10.00 -5.76 6.84
N GLN A 25 -9.76 -6.53 5.78
CA GLN A 25 -8.54 -6.41 4.99
C GLN A 25 -8.44 -5.04 4.30
N TYR A 26 -9.56 -4.51 3.81
CA TYR A 26 -9.63 -3.16 3.26
C TYR A 26 -9.27 -2.07 4.29
N ASP A 27 -9.75 -2.20 5.53
CA ASP A 27 -9.46 -1.24 6.60
C ASP A 27 -7.99 -1.29 7.04
N ILE A 28 -7.39 -2.48 7.11
CA ILE A 28 -5.94 -2.66 7.36
C ILE A 28 -5.13 -1.96 6.25
N LEU A 29 -5.54 -2.11 4.99
CA LEU A 29 -4.90 -1.45 3.86
C LEU A 29 -4.99 0.08 3.99
N CYS A 30 -6.15 0.62 4.33
CA CYS A 30 -6.33 2.07 4.53
C CYS A 30 -5.42 2.59 5.65
N LYS A 31 -5.33 1.87 6.79
CA LYS A 31 -4.39 2.22 7.86
C LYS A 31 -2.94 2.21 7.40
N LYS A 32 -2.53 1.21 6.61
CA LYS A 32 -1.17 1.16 6.05
C LYS A 32 -0.89 2.25 5.03
N ARG A 33 -1.88 2.66 4.23
CA ARG A 33 -1.77 3.86 3.38
C ARG A 33 -1.45 5.08 4.23
N ASP A 34 -2.20 5.31 5.30
CA ASP A 34 -2.02 6.48 6.16
C ASP A 34 -0.64 6.49 6.84
N GLU A 35 -0.17 5.34 7.33
CA GLU A 35 1.20 5.21 7.85
C GLU A 35 2.27 5.52 6.78
N VAL A 36 2.04 5.11 5.53
CA VAL A 36 2.93 5.42 4.40
C VAL A 36 2.92 6.91 4.08
N LEU A 37 1.77 7.56 4.15
CA LEU A 37 1.64 9.00 3.93
C LEU A 37 2.28 9.81 5.06
N GLU A 38 2.25 9.31 6.29
CA GLU A 38 2.86 9.96 7.44
C GLU A 38 4.40 9.89 7.38
N ASN A 39 4.96 8.70 7.11
CA ASN A 39 6.40 8.51 7.03
C ASN A 39 6.80 7.43 5.99
N PRO A 40 6.89 7.78 4.70
CA PRO A 40 7.24 6.83 3.65
C PRO A 40 8.68 6.32 3.75
N HIS A 41 9.56 7.03 4.47
CA HIS A 41 10.97 6.66 4.56
C HIS A 41 11.22 5.46 5.48
N ARG A 42 10.34 5.21 6.46
CA ARG A 42 10.43 4.12 7.43
C ARG A 42 10.44 2.71 6.81
N PHE A 43 9.88 2.54 5.62
CA PHE A 43 9.66 1.23 5.02
C PHE A 43 10.88 0.69 4.26
N LYS A 44 11.06 -0.63 4.26
CA LYS A 44 12.17 -1.32 3.60
C LYS A 44 12.01 -1.26 2.07
N ASN A 45 13.12 -1.06 1.39
CA ASN A 45 13.18 -1.12 -0.07
C ASN A 45 13.06 -2.56 -0.57
N LEU A 46 12.48 -2.73 -1.75
CA LEU A 46 12.60 -3.96 -2.54
C LEU A 46 14.01 -4.06 -3.14
N ARG A 47 14.47 -5.30 -3.39
CA ARG A 47 15.80 -5.60 -3.96
C ARG A 47 15.70 -5.89 -5.47
N HIS A 48 16.85 -5.98 -6.12
CA HIS A 48 17.01 -6.36 -7.54
C HIS A 48 16.31 -5.40 -8.51
N SER A 49 15.59 -5.92 -9.50
CA SER A 49 14.91 -5.15 -10.55
C SER A 49 13.80 -4.20 -10.05
N LEU A 50 13.42 -4.33 -8.78
CA LEU A 50 12.44 -3.47 -8.10
C LEU A 50 13.12 -2.46 -7.16
N SER A 51 14.43 -2.28 -7.28
CA SER A 51 15.18 -1.26 -6.54
C SER A 51 14.58 0.13 -6.82
N GLY A 52 14.27 0.88 -5.76
CA GLY A 52 13.57 2.16 -5.82
C GLY A 52 12.09 2.11 -5.41
N ARG A 53 11.51 0.92 -5.23
CA ARG A 53 10.18 0.75 -4.61
C ARG A 53 10.31 0.31 -3.16
N LYS A 54 9.35 0.70 -2.34
CA LYS A 54 9.22 0.29 -0.93
C LYS A 54 8.05 -0.68 -0.77
N ARG A 55 8.12 -1.49 0.29
CA ARG A 55 7.07 -2.47 0.62
C ARG A 55 6.57 -2.33 2.05
N VAL A 56 5.27 -2.56 2.24
CA VAL A 56 4.63 -2.73 3.54
C VAL A 56 3.77 -3.98 3.51
N HIS A 57 3.84 -4.80 4.56
CA HIS A 57 2.96 -5.96 4.69
C HIS A 57 1.55 -5.49 5.05
N ILE A 58 0.56 -6.03 4.35
CA ILE A 58 -0.85 -5.89 4.66
C ILE A 58 -1.30 -7.26 5.09
N ASP A 59 -1.69 -7.38 6.36
CA ASP A 59 -2.03 -8.67 6.95
C ASP A 59 -0.87 -9.69 6.77
N SER A 60 -1.18 -10.98 6.78
CA SER A 60 -0.19 -12.06 6.85
C SER A 60 0.43 -12.38 5.49
N ASN A 61 -0.35 -12.34 4.40
CA ASN A 61 0.06 -12.85 3.09
C ASN A 61 0.19 -11.78 1.99
N PHE A 62 -0.21 -10.55 2.25
CA PHE A 62 -0.23 -9.51 1.22
C PHE A 62 0.83 -8.44 1.45
N VAL A 63 1.29 -7.85 0.34
CA VAL A 63 2.30 -6.79 0.35
C VAL A 63 1.82 -5.65 -0.53
N LEU A 64 1.76 -4.45 0.03
CA LEU A 64 1.57 -3.23 -0.72
C LEU A 64 2.93 -2.66 -1.09
N VAL A 65 3.09 -2.43 -2.40
CA VAL A 65 4.29 -1.84 -2.97
C VAL A 65 3.98 -0.41 -3.39
N PHE A 66 4.84 0.52 -3.02
CA PHE A 66 4.68 1.92 -3.36
C PHE A 66 6.04 2.54 -3.75
N LYS A 67 5.98 3.70 -4.39
CA LYS A 67 7.12 4.56 -4.68
C LYS A 67 6.73 5.99 -4.32
N ARG A 68 7.74 6.82 -4.04
CA ARG A 68 7.55 8.26 -3.88
C ARG A 68 7.29 8.91 -5.23
#